data_AF-A0A9N9CPR6-F1
#
_entry.id   AF-A0A9N9CPR6-F1
#
_cell.length_a   1.000
_cell.length_b   1.000
_cell.length_c   1.000
_cell.angle_alpha   90.00
_cell.angle_beta   90.00
_cell.angle_gamma   90.00
#
_symmetry.space_group_name_H-M   'P 1'
#
loop_
_entity.id
_entity.type
_entity.pdbx_description
1 polymer ?
#
loop_
_entity_poly.entity_id
_entity_poly.type
_entity_poly.pdbx_seq_one_letter_code
_entity_poly.pdbx_strand_id
1 'polypeptide(L)'
;MYMFYRQYNSPLNISSSNYQRWYQRFIEEYELKEIPYDDLKRKKRLGCGGFGMVYLAKSSSLGHVAIKEVRSETDEKAQKLFINELKQLSRSNHVRIIKFYGISFSYDASLPLKIIQGLREKPILGTPIQYIDLYSKCWDHEPNKRPSMSEIFEQLNFLKLDPRYDGTN
;
A
#
# COMPACT_ATOMS: atom_id res chain seq x y z
N MET A 1 -11.51 -3.79 -19.53
CA MET A 1 -10.44 -2.80 -19.22
C MET A 1 -10.58 -2.41 -17.76
N TYR A 2 -9.48 -2.49 -17.03
CA TYR A 2 -9.30 -1.99 -15.68
C TYR A 2 -8.89 -0.54 -15.74
N MET A 3 -9.30 0.20 -14.73
CA MET A 3 -8.72 1.51 -14.44
C MET A 3 -7.96 1.37 -13.13
N PHE A 4 -6.66 1.62 -13.20
CA PHE A 4 -5.78 1.65 -12.06
C PHE A 4 -5.52 3.10 -11.69
N TYR A 5 -5.63 3.41 -10.41
CA TYR A 5 -5.26 4.73 -9.93
C TYR A 5 -3.90 4.62 -9.26
N ARG A 6 -2.87 5.21 -9.89
CA ARG A 6 -1.55 5.35 -9.27
C ARG A 6 -1.43 6.76 -8.73
N GLN A 7 -1.52 6.89 -7.41
CA GLN A 7 -1.20 8.16 -6.77
C GLN A 7 0.18 8.11 -6.14
N TYR A 8 1.04 9.04 -6.53
CA TYR A 8 2.29 9.28 -5.82
C TYR A 8 2.06 10.07 -4.51
N ASN A 9 0.90 10.74 -4.34
CA ASN A 9 0.50 11.45 -3.12
C ASN A 9 -1.04 11.53 -3.04
N SER A 10 -1.65 11.20 -1.89
CA SER A 10 -3.11 11.19 -1.63
C SER A 10 -3.87 12.41 -2.24
N PRO A 11 -5.13 12.27 -2.73
CA PRO A 11 -5.89 13.31 -3.44
C PRO A 11 -6.36 14.41 -2.51
N LEU A 12 -6.27 14.11 -1.23
CA LEU A 12 -6.53 14.95 -0.11
C LEU A 12 -5.22 14.91 0.68
N ASN A 13 -4.68 16.04 1.10
CA ASN A 13 -3.45 16.15 1.90
C ASN A 13 -3.64 15.51 3.31
N ILE A 14 -3.89 14.20 3.38
CA ILE A 14 -4.31 13.50 4.58
C ILE A 14 -3.38 12.32 4.86
N SER A 15 -3.22 12.02 6.15
CA SER A 15 -2.53 10.84 6.65
C SER A 15 -2.94 9.55 5.93
N SER A 16 -2.01 8.62 5.85
CA SER A 16 -2.20 7.29 5.23
C SER A 16 -3.42 6.55 5.80
N SER A 17 -3.72 6.74 7.09
CA SER A 17 -4.88 6.18 7.79
C SER A 17 -6.23 6.72 7.30
N ASN A 18 -6.30 7.99 6.91
CA ASN A 18 -7.52 8.62 6.43
C ASN A 18 -7.78 8.33 4.95
N TYR A 19 -6.72 8.18 4.15
CA TYR A 19 -6.86 7.80 2.75
C TYR A 19 -7.37 6.37 2.57
N GLN A 20 -6.88 5.41 3.36
CA GLN A 20 -7.38 4.04 3.28
C GLN A 20 -8.86 3.95 3.67
N ARG A 21 -9.28 4.73 4.67
CA ARG A 21 -10.70 4.86 5.03
C ARG A 21 -11.52 5.48 3.89
N TRP A 22 -10.98 6.49 3.20
CA TRP A 22 -11.63 7.05 2.01
C TRP A 22 -11.74 6.01 0.88
N TYR A 23 -10.67 5.28 0.58
CA TYR A 23 -10.64 4.29 -0.50
C TYR A 23 -11.58 3.12 -0.23
N GLN A 24 -11.63 2.64 1.03
CA GLN A 24 -12.56 1.61 1.45
C GLN A 24 -14.01 2.09 1.30
N ARG A 25 -14.32 3.30 1.80
CA ARG A 25 -15.64 3.92 1.60
C ARG A 25 -15.98 4.12 0.13
N PHE A 26 -15.01 4.48 -0.68
CA PHE A 26 -15.17 4.69 -2.12
C PHE A 26 -15.54 3.38 -2.83
N ILE A 27 -14.88 2.27 -2.50
CA ILE A 27 -15.23 0.94 -3.00
C ILE A 27 -16.67 0.58 -2.59
N GLU A 28 -17.00 0.77 -1.31
CA GLU A 28 -18.30 0.41 -0.74
C GLU A 28 -19.44 1.27 -1.31
N GLU A 29 -19.29 2.60 -1.31
CA GLU A 29 -20.28 3.57 -1.81
C GLU A 29 -20.62 3.35 -3.28
N TYR A 30 -19.65 2.89 -4.08
CA TYR A 30 -19.81 2.71 -5.52
C TYR A 30 -19.89 1.25 -5.95
N GLU A 31 -20.00 0.32 -5.01
CA GLU A 31 -20.09 -1.13 -5.25
C GLU A 31 -19.01 -1.63 -6.22
N LEU A 32 -17.80 -1.07 -6.10
CA LEU A 32 -16.70 -1.39 -6.99
C LEU A 32 -16.05 -2.70 -6.58
N LYS A 33 -15.58 -3.47 -7.56
CA LYS A 33 -14.76 -4.64 -7.29
C LYS A 33 -13.30 -4.22 -7.14
N GLU A 34 -12.68 -4.55 -6.01
CA GLU A 34 -11.24 -4.42 -5.83
C GLU A 34 -10.52 -5.65 -6.39
N ILE A 35 -9.43 -5.42 -7.13
CA ILE A 35 -8.48 -6.45 -7.50
C ILE A 35 -7.13 -6.15 -6.86
N PRO A 36 -6.53 -7.11 -6.14
CA PRO A 36 -5.19 -6.93 -5.58
C PRO A 36 -4.20 -6.55 -6.66
N TYR A 37 -3.47 -5.45 -6.46
CA TYR A 37 -2.48 -4.99 -7.44
C TYR A 37 -1.40 -6.03 -7.73
N ASP A 38 -1.04 -6.81 -6.72
CA ASP A 38 -0.06 -7.89 -6.86
C ASP A 38 -0.52 -9.03 -7.79
N ASP A 39 -1.82 -9.14 -8.07
CA ASP A 39 -2.36 -10.06 -9.08
C ASP A 39 -2.07 -9.58 -10.51
N LEU A 40 -1.80 -8.28 -10.70
CA LEU A 40 -1.57 -7.66 -12.01
C LEU A 40 -0.10 -7.76 -12.44
N LYS A 41 0.28 -8.91 -13.01
CA LYS A 41 1.67 -9.23 -13.42
C LYS A 41 1.99 -8.81 -14.86
N ARG A 42 3.29 -8.77 -15.17
CA ARG A 42 3.86 -8.66 -16.54
C ARG A 42 3.29 -7.49 -17.36
N LYS A 43 3.44 -6.28 -16.82
CA LYS A 43 2.92 -5.06 -17.43
C LYS A 43 3.70 -4.66 -18.69
N LYS A 44 3.04 -4.65 -19.85
CA LYS A 44 3.56 -4.08 -21.11
C LYS A 44 2.79 -2.81 -21.44
N ARG A 45 3.46 -1.69 -21.66
CA ARG A 45 2.80 -0.44 -22.09
C ARG A 45 2.15 -0.63 -23.46
N LEU A 46 0.86 -0.28 -23.57
CA LEU A 46 0.09 -0.29 -24.81
C LEU A 46 -0.02 1.11 -25.44
N GLY A 47 -0.07 2.16 -24.61
CA GLY A 47 -0.21 3.52 -25.12
C GLY A 47 -0.17 4.59 -24.03
N CYS A 48 -0.21 5.85 -24.46
CA CYS A 48 -0.34 7.02 -23.61
C CYS A 48 -1.25 8.03 -24.30
N GLY A 49 -2.18 8.61 -23.55
CA GLY A 49 -3.08 9.67 -24.03
C GLY A 49 -3.26 10.76 -22.98
N GLY A 50 -4.17 11.71 -23.23
CA GLY A 50 -4.45 12.82 -22.31
C GLY A 50 -4.89 12.38 -20.90
N PHE A 51 -5.47 11.18 -20.78
CA PHE A 51 -6.00 10.64 -19.53
C PHE A 51 -5.04 9.67 -18.80
N GLY A 52 -3.78 9.59 -19.24
CA GLY A 52 -2.75 8.77 -18.61
C GLY A 52 -2.24 7.63 -19.50
N MET A 53 -1.80 6.56 -18.85
CA MET A 53 -1.06 5.46 -19.48
C MET A 53 -1.90 4.19 -19.53
N VAL A 54 -1.78 3.42 -20.61
CA VAL A 54 -2.46 2.12 -20.73
C VAL A 54 -1.44 1.02 -20.82
N TYR A 55 -1.63 -0.06 -20.06
CA TYR A 55 -0.79 -1.24 -20.02
C TYR A 55 -1.61 -2.50 -20.27
N LEU A 56 -1.02 -3.51 -20.89
CA LEU A 56 -1.47 -4.88 -20.86
C LEU A 56 -0.84 -5.54 -19.63
N ALA A 57 -1.62 -6.25 -18.85
CA ALA A 57 -1.17 -7.09 -17.75
C ALA A 57 -1.84 -8.45 -17.80
N LYS A 58 -1.37 -9.37 -16.95
CA LYS A 58 -1.98 -10.67 -16.73
C LYS A 58 -2.47 -10.75 -15.28
N SER A 59 -3.77 -10.96 -15.11
CA SER A 59 -4.41 -11.33 -13.85
C SER A 59 -4.53 -12.85 -13.76
N SER A 60 -4.36 -13.42 -12.57
CA SER A 60 -4.51 -14.85 -12.36
C SER A 60 -5.96 -15.30 -12.52
N SER A 61 -6.91 -14.44 -12.13
CA SER A 61 -8.35 -14.75 -12.18
C SER A 61 -9.00 -14.39 -13.53
N LEU A 62 -8.48 -13.38 -14.23
CA LEU A 62 -9.16 -12.76 -15.39
C LEU A 62 -8.35 -12.84 -16.69
N GLY A 63 -7.16 -13.45 -16.66
CA GLY A 63 -6.32 -13.62 -17.84
C GLY A 63 -5.67 -12.32 -18.30
N HIS A 64 -5.68 -12.04 -19.61
CA HIS A 64 -5.09 -10.82 -20.15
C HIS A 64 -6.03 -9.62 -19.96
N VAL A 65 -5.46 -8.53 -19.48
CA VAL A 65 -6.22 -7.38 -19.03
C VAL A 65 -5.56 -6.06 -19.40
N ALA A 66 -6.35 -5.05 -19.76
CA ALA A 66 -5.86 -3.69 -19.97
C ALA A 66 -5.97 -2.88 -18.68
N ILE A 67 -4.91 -2.20 -18.27
CA ILE A 67 -4.85 -1.31 -17.10
C ILE A 67 -4.70 0.12 -17.61
N LYS A 68 -5.64 1.01 -17.29
CA LYS A 68 -5.52 2.45 -17.51
C LYS A 68 -5.06 3.12 -16.23
N GLU A 69 -3.80 3.52 -16.16
CA GLU A 69 -3.23 4.31 -15.07
C GLU A 69 -3.57 5.80 -15.26
N VAL A 70 -4.34 6.37 -14.34
CA VAL A 70 -4.71 7.79 -14.39
C VAL A 70 -3.65 8.62 -13.70
N ARG A 71 -3.35 9.80 -14.28
CA ARG A 71 -2.40 10.75 -13.69
C ARG A 71 -2.97 11.27 -12.37
N SER A 72 -2.12 11.32 -11.35
CA SER A 72 -2.45 11.98 -10.09
C SER A 72 -2.50 13.49 -10.32
N GLU A 73 -3.70 14.04 -10.39
CA GLU A 73 -3.91 15.49 -10.34
C GLU A 73 -4.46 15.87 -8.97
N THR A 74 -3.85 16.88 -8.35
CA THR A 74 -4.31 17.49 -7.10
C THR A 74 -5.56 18.34 -7.31
N ASP A 75 -6.02 18.51 -8.55
CA ASP A 75 -7.23 19.24 -8.90
C ASP A 75 -8.48 18.39 -8.58
N GLU A 76 -9.34 18.92 -7.70
CA GLU A 76 -10.64 18.37 -7.34
C GLU A 76 -11.52 18.11 -8.59
N LYS A 77 -11.42 18.97 -9.61
CA LYS A 77 -12.15 18.81 -10.87
C LYS A 77 -11.72 17.55 -11.61
N ALA A 78 -10.42 17.29 -11.67
CA ALA A 78 -9.88 16.09 -12.31
C ALA A 78 -10.29 14.81 -11.56
N GLN A 79 -10.27 14.85 -10.23
CA GLN A 79 -10.77 13.75 -9.40
C GLN A 79 -12.26 13.47 -9.66
N LYS A 80 -13.08 14.52 -9.71
CA LYS A 80 -14.52 14.41 -9.99
C LYS A 80 -14.81 13.82 -11.38
N LEU A 81 -14.05 14.24 -12.40
CA LEU A 81 -14.15 13.68 -13.75
C LEU A 81 -13.80 12.19 -13.76
N PHE A 82 -12.74 11.81 -13.07
CA PHE A 82 -12.33 10.42 -12.91
C PHE A 82 -13.41 9.57 -12.21
N ILE A 83 -13.97 10.06 -11.09
CA ILE A 83 -15.07 9.35 -10.40
C ILE A 83 -16.28 9.18 -11.32
N ASN A 84 -16.62 10.20 -12.10
CA ASN A 84 -17.75 10.12 -13.03
C ASN A 84 -17.50 9.10 -14.15
N GLU A 85 -16.27 8.99 -14.65
CA GLU A 85 -15.89 7.97 -15.62
C GLU A 85 -16.05 6.56 -15.02
N LEU A 86 -15.54 6.33 -13.81
CA LEU A 86 -15.68 5.05 -13.10
C LEU A 86 -17.15 4.66 -12.90
N LYS A 87 -17.99 5.61 -12.50
CA LYS A 87 -19.43 5.43 -12.29
C LYS A 87 -20.19 5.03 -13.55
N GLN A 88 -19.77 5.54 -14.71
CA GLN A 88 -20.39 5.18 -15.98
C GLN A 88 -19.93 3.79 -16.42
N LEU A 89 -18.63 3.52 -16.28
CA LEU A 89 -18.05 2.23 -16.65
C LEU A 89 -18.57 1.09 -15.78
N SER A 90 -18.72 1.29 -14.47
CA SER A 90 -19.21 0.25 -13.54
C SER A 90 -20.64 -0.19 -13.85
N ARG A 91 -21.47 0.71 -14.38
CA ARG A 91 -22.86 0.43 -14.79
C ARG A 91 -22.96 -0.13 -16.20
N SER A 92 -21.89 -0.07 -16.98
CA SER A 92 -21.89 -0.58 -18.35
C SER A 92 -21.73 -2.10 -18.39
N ASN A 93 -22.72 -2.80 -18.94
CA ASN A 93 -22.64 -4.25 -19.13
C ASN A 93 -23.30 -4.64 -20.46
N HIS A 94 -22.52 -4.57 -21.53
CA HIS A 94 -22.99 -4.90 -22.88
C HIS A 94 -21.88 -5.59 -23.68
N VAL A 95 -22.23 -6.60 -24.48
CA VAL A 95 -21.27 -7.47 -25.21
C VAL A 95 -20.34 -6.71 -26.16
N ARG A 96 -20.79 -5.56 -26.69
CA ARG A 96 -19.99 -4.69 -27.59
C ARG A 96 -19.24 -3.56 -26.88
N ILE A 97 -19.33 -3.47 -25.56
CA ILE A 97 -18.63 -2.46 -24.77
C ILE A 97 -17.54 -3.16 -23.96
N ILE A 98 -16.38 -2.50 -23.85
CA ILE A 98 -15.28 -3.03 -23.04
C ILE A 98 -15.74 -3.12 -21.58
N LYS A 99 -15.84 -4.34 -21.06
CA LYS A 99 -16.25 -4.58 -19.68
C LYS A 99 -15.27 -3.98 -18.68
N PHE A 100 -15.78 -3.20 -17.75
CA PHE A 100 -15.06 -2.79 -16.56
C PHE A 100 -15.16 -3.88 -15.50
N TYR A 101 -14.03 -4.22 -14.90
CA TYR A 101 -13.94 -5.35 -13.96
C TYR A 101 -13.63 -4.93 -12.53
N GLY A 102 -13.09 -3.74 -12.33
CA GLY A 102 -12.69 -3.28 -11.01
C GLY A 102 -11.60 -2.22 -11.02
N ILE A 103 -11.32 -1.73 -9.81
CA ILE A 103 -10.19 -0.87 -9.51
C ILE A 103 -9.12 -1.68 -8.78
N SER A 104 -7.90 -1.17 -8.81
CA SER A 104 -6.79 -1.74 -8.07
C SER A 104 -5.94 -0.60 -7.54
N PHE A 105 -5.27 -0.85 -6.42
CA PHE A 105 -4.41 0.13 -5.78
C PHE A 105 -3.04 -0.48 -5.43
N SER A 106 -1.96 0.17 -5.89
CA SER A 106 -0.59 -0.22 -5.55
C SER A 106 -0.14 0.61 -4.38
N TYR A 107 -0.13 0.00 -3.21
CA TYR A 107 0.54 0.56 -2.06
C TYR A 107 2.05 0.32 -2.19
N ASP A 108 2.79 1.33 -2.65
CA ASP A 108 4.15 1.52 -2.11
C ASP A 108 4.09 1.83 -0.59
N ALA A 109 2.88 2.09 -0.05
CA ALA A 109 2.60 2.21 1.37
C ALA A 109 2.24 0.89 2.11
N SER A 110 2.51 -0.29 1.53
CA SER A 110 2.24 -1.57 2.20
C SER A 110 3.16 -1.76 3.41
N LEU A 111 4.39 -1.25 3.31
CA LEU A 111 5.36 -1.25 4.39
C LEU A 111 4.94 -0.28 5.52
N PRO A 112 4.61 1.00 5.27
CA PRO A 112 4.03 1.89 6.27
C PRO A 112 2.84 1.30 7.03
N LEU A 113 1.89 0.67 6.32
CA LEU A 113 0.73 0.04 6.95
C LEU A 113 1.11 -1.16 7.80
N LYS A 114 1.99 -2.04 7.29
CA LYS A 114 2.50 -3.16 8.06
C LYS A 114 3.24 -2.67 9.31
N ILE A 115 4.06 -1.62 9.23
CA ILE A 115 4.75 -1.01 10.38
C ILE A 115 3.76 -0.47 11.41
N ILE A 116 2.70 0.22 10.98
CA ILE A 116 1.60 0.68 11.86
C ILE A 116 0.88 -0.51 12.50
N GLN A 117 0.67 -1.60 11.76
CA GLN A 117 0.06 -2.84 12.24
C GLN A 117 1.01 -3.71 13.08
N GLY A 118 2.20 -3.22 13.40
CA GLY A 118 3.13 -3.90 14.30
C GLY A 118 4.15 -4.82 13.60
N LEU A 119 4.27 -4.77 12.27
CA LEU A 119 5.41 -5.40 11.59
C LEU A 119 6.69 -4.80 12.15
N ARG A 120 7.56 -5.68 12.66
CA ARG A 120 8.92 -5.40 13.08
C ARG A 120 9.85 -6.38 12.37
N GLU A 121 11.11 -6.00 12.29
CA GLU A 121 12.14 -6.91 11.79
C GLU A 121 12.26 -8.15 12.69
N LYS A 122 12.65 -9.27 12.08
CA LYS A 122 12.98 -10.48 12.82
C LYS A 122 14.42 -10.35 13.32
N PRO A 123 14.74 -10.80 14.54
CA PRO A 123 16.11 -10.76 15.02
C PRO A 123 17.06 -11.51 14.09
N ILE A 124 18.26 -10.94 13.92
CA ILE A 124 19.30 -11.54 13.07
C ILE A 124 20.06 -12.57 13.89
N LEU A 125 20.33 -13.74 13.30
CA LEU A 125 21.11 -14.82 13.92
C LEU A 125 22.45 -14.29 14.46
N GLY A 126 22.79 -14.61 15.71
CA GLY A 126 24.02 -14.17 16.37
C GLY A 126 23.96 -12.78 17.02
N THR A 127 22.83 -12.07 16.93
CA THR A 127 22.65 -10.79 17.62
C THR A 127 22.57 -11.00 19.14
N PRO A 128 23.28 -10.21 19.96
CA PRO A 128 23.15 -10.28 21.42
C PRO A 128 21.70 -10.12 21.87
N ILE A 129 21.22 -11.00 22.76
CA ILE A 129 19.82 -11.00 23.20
C ILE A 129 19.46 -9.68 23.87
N GLN A 130 20.35 -9.13 24.70
CA GLN A 130 20.10 -7.84 25.36
C GLN A 130 19.99 -6.67 24.35
N TYR A 131 20.67 -6.77 23.20
CA TYR A 131 20.53 -5.77 22.15
C TYR A 131 19.19 -5.88 21.45
N ILE A 132 18.71 -7.11 21.21
CA ILE A 132 17.36 -7.38 20.68
C ILE A 132 16.29 -6.79 21.59
N ASP A 133 16.40 -7.05 22.89
CA ASP A 133 15.47 -6.51 23.87
C ASP A 133 15.47 -4.98 23.89
N LEU A 134 16.67 -4.37 23.80
CA LEU A 134 16.82 -2.92 23.78
C LEU A 134 16.18 -2.29 22.55
N TYR A 135 16.56 -2.72 21.33
CA TYR A 135 15.99 -2.11 20.12
C TYR A 135 14.48 -2.40 20.01
N SER A 136 14.02 -3.54 20.57
CA SER A 136 12.60 -3.88 20.55
C SER A 136 11.76 -2.94 21.41
N LYS A 137 12.31 -2.48 22.54
CA LYS A 137 11.68 -1.44 23.37
C LYS A 137 11.67 -0.08 22.68
N CYS A 138 12.68 0.26 21.88
CA CYS A 138 12.74 1.54 21.16
C CYS A 138 11.57 1.75 20.19
N TRP A 139 10.95 0.68 19.69
CA TRP A 139 9.79 0.74 18.80
C TRP A 139 8.50 0.19 19.41
N ASP A 140 8.40 0.16 20.75
CA ASP A 140 7.19 -0.26 21.47
C ASP A 140 5.95 0.52 20.96
N HIS A 141 4.82 -0.16 20.90
CA HIS A 141 3.56 0.43 20.46
C HIS A 141 3.14 1.60 21.36
N GLU A 142 3.37 1.47 22.67
CA GLU A 142 3.11 2.51 23.66
C GLU A 142 4.29 3.51 23.73
N PRO A 143 4.09 4.80 23.35
CA PRO A 143 5.19 5.76 23.31
C PRO A 143 5.90 5.98 24.65
N ASN A 144 5.17 5.86 25.75
CA ASN A 144 5.67 5.99 27.12
C ASN A 144 6.48 4.78 27.61
N LYS A 145 6.43 3.63 26.91
CA LYS A 145 7.29 2.48 27.20
C LYS A 145 8.65 2.56 26.49
N ARG A 146 8.80 3.49 25.56
CA ARG A 146 10.06 3.67 24.82
C ARG A 146 11.09 4.34 25.71
N PRO A 147 12.32 3.83 25.77
CA PRO A 147 13.38 4.45 26.56
C PRO A 147 13.76 5.80 25.97
N SER A 148 14.14 6.73 26.84
CA SER A 148 14.81 7.97 26.50
C SER A 148 16.21 7.70 25.95
N MET A 149 16.79 8.69 25.26
CA MET A 149 18.18 8.58 24.80
C MET A 149 19.16 8.30 25.94
N SER A 150 18.95 8.89 27.12
CA SER A 150 19.83 8.66 28.28
C SER A 150 19.78 7.19 28.74
N GLU A 151 18.58 6.61 28.82
CA GLU A 151 18.38 5.20 29.19
C GLU A 151 18.92 4.24 28.12
N ILE A 152 18.84 4.61 26.85
CA ILE A 152 19.46 3.85 25.75
C ILE A 152 20.98 3.84 25.91
N PHE A 153 21.60 5.01 26.13
CA PHE A 153 23.05 5.11 26.33
C PHE A 153 23.53 4.31 27.54
N GLU A 154 22.81 4.38 28.65
CA GLU A 154 23.14 3.60 29.86
C GLU A 154 23.05 2.10 29.59
N GLN A 155 21.95 1.64 28.97
CA GLN A 155 21.79 0.22 28.62
C GLN A 155 22.87 -0.27 27.64
N LEU A 156 23.29 0.55 26.67
CA LEU A 156 24.37 0.21 25.75
C LEU A 156 25.72 0.06 26.47
N ASN A 157 26.00 0.89 27.48
CA ASN A 157 27.26 0.81 28.24
C ASN A 157 27.38 -0.48 29.07
N PHE A 158 26.26 -1.01 29.56
CA PHE A 158 26.22 -2.23 30.38
C PHE A 158 25.76 -3.47 29.60
N LEU A 159 25.63 -3.36 28.28
CA LEU A 159 25.11 -4.42 27.42
C LEU A 159 26.04 -5.63 27.41
N LYS A 160 25.49 -6.81 27.69
CA LYS A 160 26.21 -8.08 27.55
C LYS A 160 26.07 -8.61 26.13
N LEU A 161 27.21 -8.96 25.52
CA LEU A 161 27.25 -9.49 24.15
C LEU A 161 26.74 -10.94 24.05
N ASP A 162 26.73 -11.66 25.16
CA ASP A 162 26.22 -13.02 25.27
C ASP A 162 25.15 -13.11 26.37
N PRO A 163 24.13 -13.97 26.22
CA PRO A 163 23.94 -14.92 25.10
C PRO A 163 23.46 -14.26 23.80
N ARG A 164 23.68 -14.95 22.68
CA ARG A 164 23.28 -14.52 21.32
C ARG A 164 22.08 -15.31 20.84
N TYR A 165 21.25 -14.67 20.02
CA TYR A 165 20.10 -15.29 19.39
C TYR A 165 20.50 -16.41 18.44
N ASP A 166 19.91 -17.58 18.59
CA ASP A 166 20.22 -18.80 17.84
C ASP A 166 19.20 -19.14 16.73
N GLY A 167 18.19 -18.28 16.53
CA GLY A 167 17.15 -18.48 15.53
C GLY A 167 15.90 -19.20 16.03
N THR A 168 15.82 -19.53 17.32
CA THR A 168 14.63 -20.15 17.92
C THR A 168 13.73 -19.09 18.58
N ASN A 169 12.41 -19.25 18.46
CA ASN A 169 11.37 -18.42 19.11
C ASN A 169 10.79 -19.19 20.30
#